data_AF-A0A7Z9K0K3-F1
#
_entry.id   AF-A0A7Z9K0K3-F1
#
_cell.length_a   1.000
_cell.length_b   1.000
_cell.length_c   1.000
_cell.angle_alpha   90.00
_cell.angle_beta   90.00
_cell.angle_gamma   90.00
#
_symmetry.space_group_name_H-M   'P 1'
#
loop_
_entity.id
_entity.type
_entity.pdbx_description
1 polymer ?
#
loop_
_entity_poly.entity_id
_entity_poly.type
_entity_poly.pdbx_seq_one_letter_code
_entity_poly.pdbx_strand_id
1 'polypeptide(L)'
;MGMSEEIRVCRAVEQLLKDRDENARFGDSPVDLTPPNLPEGYKVQDALIKRYQDRGQGIDSWKVGLSGKSMQQSVGIPHPIEGPILESLSHNEHVDLSNADYVSVCLEAEIAVLLAGPISYNEGPWTSETARERVGSVMVAIEIADDRLSKKATFNTDGLSIANFVHNVGCVLGPSIENW
;
A
#
# COMPACT_ATOMS: atom_id res chain seq x y z
N MET A 1 14.59 29.64 5.07
CA MET A 1 15.36 28.39 4.90
C MET A 1 14.37 27.24 4.89
N GLY A 2 14.30 26.49 3.80
CA GLY A 2 13.41 25.33 3.71
C GLY A 2 13.90 24.20 4.63
N MET A 3 12.96 23.43 5.18
CA MET A 3 13.25 22.17 5.86
C MET A 3 13.96 21.22 4.88
N SER A 4 15.03 20.55 5.32
CA SER A 4 15.71 19.56 4.46
C SER A 4 14.76 18.39 4.15
N GLU A 5 14.99 17.73 3.01
CA GLU A 5 14.22 16.56 2.59
C GLU A 5 14.21 15.46 3.66
N GLU A 6 15.38 15.15 4.21
CA GLU A 6 15.52 14.14 5.26
C GLU A 6 14.68 14.46 6.50
N ILE A 7 14.68 15.73 6.95
CA ILE A 7 13.84 16.15 8.08
C ILE A 7 12.36 16.05 7.72
N ARG A 8 11.98 16.38 6.47
CA ARG A 8 10.59 16.25 5.99
C ARG A 8 10.14 14.79 6.02
N VAL A 9 10.93 13.87 5.45
CA VAL A 9 10.63 12.44 5.40
C VAL A 9 10.51 11.88 6.81
N CYS A 10 11.48 12.13 7.69
CA CYS A 10 11.43 11.67 9.07
C CYS A 10 10.16 12.15 9.79
N ARG A 11 9.81 13.43 9.68
CA ARG A 11 8.59 13.96 10.31
C ARG A 11 7.32 13.37 9.70
N ALA A 12 7.28 13.16 8.38
CA ALA A 12 6.13 12.54 7.71
C ALA A 12 5.92 11.11 8.19
N VAL A 13 7.00 10.34 8.35
CA VAL A 13 6.97 8.99 8.91
C VAL A 13 6.44 8.98 10.35
N GLU A 14 6.95 9.84 11.23
CA GLU A 14 6.45 9.90 12.62
C GLU A 14 4.96 10.26 12.68
N GLN A 15 4.52 11.19 11.83
CA GLN A 15 3.12 11.58 11.76
C GLN A 15 2.25 10.43 11.22
N LEU A 16 2.65 9.78 10.13
CA LEU A 16 1.92 8.65 9.57
C LEU A 16 1.87 7.46 10.53
N LEU A 17 2.96 7.16 11.25
CA LEU A 17 2.96 6.14 12.29
C LEU A 17 1.93 6.46 13.37
N LYS A 18 1.96 7.68 13.90
CA LYS A 18 1.01 8.13 14.92
C LYS A 18 -0.44 8.05 14.40
N ASP A 19 -0.68 8.57 13.21
CA ASP A 19 -2.02 8.55 12.60
C ASP A 19 -2.51 7.12 12.40
N ARG A 20 -1.62 6.20 11.99
CA ARG A 20 -1.91 4.78 11.84
C ARG A 20 -2.22 4.12 13.17
N ASP A 21 -1.41 4.36 14.20
CA ASP A 21 -1.60 3.80 15.55
C ASP A 21 -2.89 4.33 16.23
N GLU A 22 -3.32 5.56 15.92
CA GLU A 22 -4.50 6.20 16.51
C GLU A 22 -5.77 6.11 15.64
N ASN A 23 -5.71 5.47 14.47
CA ASN A 23 -6.80 5.48 13.48
C ASN A 23 -7.32 6.90 13.18
N ALA A 24 -6.38 7.84 12.99
CA ALA A 24 -6.71 9.24 12.72
C ALA A 24 -7.15 9.46 11.26
N ARG A 25 -8.05 10.43 11.07
CA ARG A 25 -8.42 10.95 9.74
C ARG A 25 -7.29 11.78 9.17
N PHE A 26 -7.12 11.72 7.85
CA PHE A 26 -6.18 12.58 7.15
C PHE A 26 -6.68 14.02 7.08
N GLY A 27 -5.79 14.92 7.52
CA GLY A 27 -6.07 16.35 7.61
C GLY A 27 -6.56 16.82 8.98
N ASP A 28 -6.68 15.93 9.97
CA ASP A 28 -6.90 16.33 11.37
C ASP A 28 -5.57 16.65 12.10
N SER A 29 -4.43 16.31 11.48
CA SER A 29 -3.11 16.70 11.97
C SER A 29 -2.88 18.21 11.89
N PRO A 30 -2.30 18.85 12.93
CA PRO A 30 -1.95 20.27 12.90
C PRO A 30 -0.73 20.58 12.00
N VAL A 31 -0.07 19.56 11.44
CA VAL A 31 1.10 19.71 10.55
C VAL A 31 0.85 18.98 9.23
N ASP A 32 0.81 19.71 8.12
CA ASP A 32 0.75 19.12 6.78
C ASP A 32 2.17 18.72 6.32
N LEU A 33 2.41 17.41 6.27
CA LEU A 33 3.66 16.81 5.80
C LEU A 33 3.46 15.97 4.54
N THR A 34 2.39 16.26 3.79
CA THR A 34 2.07 15.60 2.53
C THR A 34 3.26 15.66 1.58
N PRO A 35 3.78 14.50 1.10
CA PRO A 35 4.84 14.50 0.11
C PRO A 35 4.36 15.17 -1.18
N PRO A 36 5.16 16.02 -1.83
CA PRO A 36 4.67 16.87 -2.91
C PRO A 36 4.42 16.13 -4.23
N ASN A 37 4.88 14.89 -4.37
CA ASN A 37 4.71 14.06 -5.57
C ASN A 37 4.92 12.57 -5.26
N LEU A 38 4.62 11.69 -6.22
CA LEU A 38 4.74 10.24 -6.05
C LEU A 38 6.17 9.78 -5.67
N PRO A 39 7.26 10.23 -6.32
CA PRO A 39 8.62 9.86 -5.89
C PRO A 39 8.92 10.19 -4.42
N GLU A 40 8.49 11.36 -3.95
CA GLU A 40 8.63 11.72 -2.53
C GLU A 40 7.72 10.87 -1.62
N GLY A 41 6.56 10.44 -2.13
CA GLY A 41 5.70 9.46 -1.47
C GLY A 41 6.41 8.12 -1.23
N TYR A 42 7.10 7.60 -2.25
CA TYR A 42 7.85 6.34 -2.14
C TYR A 42 9.01 6.44 -1.13
N LYS A 43 9.72 7.57 -1.07
CA LYS A 43 10.73 7.80 -0.03
C LYS A 43 10.16 7.72 1.38
N VAL A 44 8.95 8.25 1.59
CA VAL A 44 8.26 8.16 2.89
C VAL A 44 7.75 6.74 3.15
N GLN A 45 7.23 6.05 2.15
CA GLN A 45 6.82 4.64 2.23
C GLN A 45 8.00 3.75 2.64
N ASP A 46 9.16 3.86 1.97
CA ASP A 46 10.37 3.09 2.30
C ASP A 46 10.84 3.35 3.73
N ALA A 47 10.84 4.62 4.14
CA ALA A 47 11.22 5.00 5.50
C ALA A 47 10.20 4.49 6.55
N LEU A 48 8.90 4.50 6.21
CA LEU A 48 7.84 3.96 7.07
C LEU A 48 7.94 2.44 7.21
N ILE A 49 8.19 1.72 6.10
CA ILE A 49 8.50 0.28 6.10
C ILE A 49 9.67 0.00 7.04
N LYS A 50 10.76 0.78 6.93
CA LYS A 50 11.92 0.61 7.81
C LYS A 50 11.56 0.78 9.29
N ARG A 51 10.69 1.73 9.63
CA ARG A 51 10.24 1.90 11.03
C ARG A 51 9.38 0.74 11.53
N TYR A 52 8.53 0.15 10.69
CA TYR A 52 7.81 -1.07 11.07
C TYR A 52 8.77 -2.25 11.26
N GLN A 53 9.75 -2.41 10.38
CA GLN A 53 10.80 -3.44 10.53
C GLN A 53 11.61 -3.26 11.82
N ASP A 54 11.96 -2.02 12.17
CA ASP A 54 12.66 -1.71 13.44
C ASP A 54 11.77 -1.99 14.68
N ARG A 55 10.44 -1.97 14.53
CA ARG A 55 9.46 -2.43 15.53
C ARG A 55 9.23 -3.95 15.51
N GLY A 56 9.95 -4.70 14.66
CA GLY A 56 9.83 -6.15 14.55
C GLY A 56 8.67 -6.63 13.65
N GLN A 57 8.14 -5.76 12.79
CA GLN A 57 7.05 -6.07 11.88
C GLN A 57 7.55 -6.12 10.43
N GLY A 58 7.50 -7.29 9.80
CA GLY A 58 7.92 -7.47 8.42
C GLY A 58 6.86 -7.10 7.40
N ILE A 59 7.23 -7.23 6.13
CA ILE A 59 6.33 -7.11 4.98
C ILE A 59 6.05 -8.52 4.47
N ASP A 60 4.79 -8.91 4.41
CA ASP A 60 4.36 -10.22 3.91
C ASP A 60 4.12 -10.19 2.40
N SER A 61 3.41 -9.16 1.93
CA SER A 61 2.98 -9.07 0.54
C SER A 61 2.87 -7.62 0.07
N TRP A 62 2.49 -7.43 -1.19
CA TRP A 62 2.33 -6.12 -1.81
C TRP A 62 1.02 -6.09 -2.59
N LYS A 63 0.29 -4.98 -2.51
CA LYS A 63 -0.86 -4.71 -3.37
C LYS A 63 -0.45 -3.84 -4.55
N VAL A 64 -1.20 -3.94 -5.65
CA VAL A 64 -1.06 -3.07 -6.83
C VAL A 64 -2.37 -2.30 -7.03
N GLY A 65 -2.36 -1.02 -6.68
CA GLY A 65 -3.44 -0.09 -6.97
C GLY A 65 -3.35 0.51 -8.37
N LEU A 66 -4.46 1.09 -8.83
CA LEU A 66 -4.55 1.77 -10.14
C LEU A 66 -4.15 0.87 -11.32
N SER A 67 -4.51 -0.41 -11.31
CA SER A 67 -4.20 -1.36 -12.40
C SER A 67 -4.92 -1.02 -13.72
N GLY A 68 -6.10 -0.39 -13.65
CA GLY A 68 -6.91 -0.01 -14.80
C GLY A 68 -6.60 1.38 -15.39
N LYS A 69 -6.51 1.46 -16.72
CA LYS A 69 -6.25 2.72 -17.46
C LYS A 69 -7.30 3.82 -17.23
N SER A 70 -8.56 3.45 -17.03
CA SER A 70 -9.64 4.42 -16.79
C SER A 70 -9.45 5.16 -15.47
N MET A 71 -9.11 4.45 -14.39
CA MET A 71 -8.84 5.08 -13.10
C MET A 71 -7.55 5.90 -13.15
N GLN A 72 -6.48 5.38 -13.75
CA GLN A 72 -5.23 6.11 -14.00
C GLN A 72 -5.47 7.48 -14.68
N GLN A 73 -6.32 7.51 -15.71
CA GLN A 73 -6.70 8.75 -16.39
C GLN A 73 -7.52 9.68 -15.50
N SER A 74 -8.48 9.14 -14.73
CA SER A 74 -9.34 9.93 -13.85
C SER A 74 -8.55 10.64 -12.74
N VAL A 75 -7.49 10.02 -12.24
CA VAL A 75 -6.70 10.53 -11.11
C VAL A 75 -5.39 11.21 -11.55
N GLY A 76 -5.03 11.10 -12.83
CA GLY A 76 -3.84 11.73 -13.40
C GLY A 76 -2.52 11.01 -13.09
N ILE A 77 -2.56 9.75 -12.64
CA ILE A 77 -1.39 8.92 -12.38
C ILE A 77 -1.26 7.90 -13.53
N PRO A 78 -0.22 7.97 -14.39
CA PRO A 78 -0.18 7.24 -15.66
C PRO A 78 0.28 5.78 -15.54
N HIS A 79 0.51 5.29 -14.33
CA HIS A 79 1.00 3.94 -14.03
C HIS A 79 0.33 3.37 -12.76
N PRO A 80 0.35 2.04 -12.58
CA PRO A 80 -0.03 1.43 -11.30
C PRO A 80 0.87 1.91 -10.16
N ILE A 81 0.40 1.73 -8.94
CA ILE A 81 1.10 2.10 -7.70
C ILE A 81 1.04 0.96 -6.70
N GLU A 82 2.04 0.83 -5.84
CA GLU A 82 2.19 -0.31 -4.93
C GLU A 82 2.24 0.09 -3.46
N GLY A 83 1.67 -0.75 -2.62
CA GLY A 83 1.66 -0.59 -1.17
C GLY A 83 2.05 -1.90 -0.47
N PRO A 84 2.88 -1.87 0.59
CA PRO A 84 3.21 -3.07 1.34
C PRO A 84 2.00 -3.50 2.20
N ILE A 85 1.93 -4.80 2.45
CA ILE A 85 1.07 -5.39 3.46
C ILE A 85 1.96 -5.92 4.58
N LEU A 86 1.76 -5.40 5.78
CA LEU A 86 2.51 -5.81 6.96
C LEU A 86 2.13 -7.25 7.34
N GLU A 87 3.07 -8.04 7.85
CA GLU A 87 2.84 -9.45 8.23
C GLU A 87 1.66 -9.65 9.16
N SER A 88 1.49 -8.75 10.14
CA SER A 88 0.39 -8.85 11.10
C SER A 88 -0.99 -8.52 10.52
N LEU A 89 -1.06 -8.03 9.29
CA LEU A 89 -2.28 -7.61 8.58
C LEU A 89 -2.62 -8.55 7.41
N SER A 90 -1.86 -9.63 7.25
CA SER A 90 -2.13 -10.70 6.28
C SER A 90 -2.84 -11.83 7.00
N HIS A 91 -4.07 -12.10 6.59
CA HIS A 91 -4.93 -13.14 7.18
C HIS A 91 -5.21 -14.24 6.17
N ASN A 92 -5.41 -15.47 6.65
CA ASN A 92 -5.79 -16.61 5.82
C ASN A 92 -7.20 -17.05 6.15
N GLU A 93 -7.97 -17.34 5.11
CA GLU A 93 -9.35 -17.85 5.11
C GLU A 93 -10.38 -16.93 5.79
N HIS A 94 -10.22 -16.67 7.08
CA HIS A 94 -11.16 -15.90 7.89
C HIS A 94 -10.44 -15.02 8.92
N VAL A 95 -10.98 -13.82 9.15
CA VAL A 95 -10.62 -12.94 10.26
C VAL A 95 -11.86 -12.17 10.70
N ASP A 96 -12.00 -11.99 12.02
CA ASP A 96 -13.02 -11.11 12.59
C ASP A 96 -12.40 -9.74 12.85
N LEU A 97 -12.96 -8.72 12.19
CA LEU A 97 -12.47 -7.33 12.27
C LEU A 97 -13.59 -6.41 12.76
N SER A 98 -13.24 -5.42 13.58
CA SER A 98 -14.19 -4.41 14.01
C SER A 98 -14.14 -3.21 13.08
N ASN A 99 -15.30 -2.75 12.60
CA ASN A 99 -15.40 -1.49 11.87
C ASN A 99 -14.90 -0.29 12.70
N ALA A 100 -14.87 -0.39 14.03
CA ALA A 100 -14.35 0.66 14.90
C ALA A 100 -12.82 0.82 14.84
N ASP A 101 -12.10 -0.17 14.29
CA ASP A 101 -10.64 -0.14 14.13
C ASP A 101 -10.22 0.61 12.85
N TYR A 102 -11.18 1.16 12.10
CA TYR A 102 -10.94 1.86 10.84
C TYR A 102 -11.68 3.20 10.79
N VAL A 103 -11.23 4.08 9.91
CA VAL A 103 -11.88 5.37 9.69
C VAL A 103 -12.99 5.27 8.65
N SER A 104 -12.66 4.73 7.49
CA SER A 104 -13.56 4.55 6.34
C SER A 104 -13.13 3.32 5.55
N VAL A 105 -13.41 2.15 6.13
CA VAL A 105 -13.02 0.86 5.56
C VAL A 105 -13.72 0.60 4.22
N CYS A 106 -12.95 0.06 3.28
CA CYS A 106 -13.38 -0.45 1.99
C CYS A 106 -12.86 -1.88 1.85
N LEU A 107 -13.66 -2.75 1.25
CA LEU A 107 -13.26 -4.11 0.91
C LEU A 107 -13.22 -4.24 -0.61
N GLU A 108 -12.08 -4.67 -1.14
CA GLU A 108 -11.89 -4.84 -2.59
C GLU A 108 -11.69 -6.32 -2.91
N ALA A 109 -12.34 -6.80 -3.96
CA ALA A 109 -12.23 -8.19 -4.40
C ALA A 109 -11.07 -8.30 -5.39
N GLU A 110 -10.07 -9.10 -5.02
CA GLU A 110 -8.78 -9.16 -5.70
C GLU A 110 -8.36 -10.60 -6.03
N ILE A 111 -7.33 -10.72 -6.87
CA ILE A 111 -6.60 -11.97 -7.10
C ILE A 111 -5.19 -11.78 -6.55
N ALA A 112 -4.84 -12.53 -5.51
CA ALA A 112 -3.46 -12.59 -5.02
C ALA A 112 -2.67 -13.62 -5.83
N VAL A 113 -1.41 -13.29 -6.10
CA VAL A 113 -0.49 -14.10 -6.88
C VAL A 113 0.70 -14.44 -5.99
N LEU A 114 0.89 -15.72 -5.70
CA LEU A 114 2.10 -16.19 -5.04
C LEU A 114 3.19 -16.41 -6.09
N LEU A 115 4.33 -15.76 -5.91
CA LEU A 115 5.46 -15.91 -6.82
C LEU A 115 6.18 -17.24 -6.55
N ALA A 116 6.55 -17.96 -7.62
CA ALA A 116 7.32 -19.22 -7.55
C ALA A 116 8.77 -19.02 -7.06
N GLY A 117 9.22 -17.78 -6.93
CA GLY A 117 10.53 -17.40 -6.40
C GLY A 117 10.81 -15.91 -6.57
N PRO A 118 11.94 -15.42 -6.02
CA PRO A 118 12.30 -14.00 -6.05
C PRO A 118 12.40 -13.46 -7.48
N ILE A 119 11.76 -12.33 -7.76
CA ILE A 119 11.81 -11.66 -9.07
C ILE A 119 12.74 -10.45 -8.99
N SER A 120 13.63 -10.28 -9.97
CA SER A 120 14.46 -9.08 -10.12
C SER A 120 14.04 -8.27 -11.34
N TYR A 121 13.97 -6.94 -11.21
CA TYR A 121 13.63 -6.04 -12.32
C TYR A 121 14.45 -6.29 -13.60
N ASN A 122 15.72 -6.70 -13.44
CA ASN A 122 16.65 -6.93 -14.54
C ASN A 122 16.47 -8.27 -15.28
N GLU A 123 15.57 -9.15 -14.84
CA GLU A 123 15.31 -10.46 -15.49
C GLU A 123 14.42 -10.33 -16.75
N GLY A 124 13.99 -9.12 -17.09
CA GLY A 124 13.07 -8.84 -18.19
C GLY A 124 13.69 -8.83 -19.61
N PRO A 125 12.85 -8.67 -20.65
CA PRO A 125 11.59 -7.94 -20.61
C PRO A 125 10.43 -8.70 -19.93
N TRP A 126 9.67 -7.95 -19.14
CA TRP A 126 8.45 -8.45 -18.51
C TRP A 126 7.26 -8.32 -19.48
N THR A 127 6.70 -9.46 -19.88
CA THR A 127 5.43 -9.57 -20.60
C THR A 127 4.45 -10.38 -19.78
N SER A 128 3.18 -10.43 -20.19
CA SER A 128 2.18 -11.29 -19.52
C SER A 128 2.61 -12.76 -19.50
N GLU A 129 3.29 -13.23 -20.56
CA GLU A 129 3.82 -14.58 -20.67
C GLU A 129 4.99 -14.82 -19.71
N THR A 130 6.02 -13.95 -19.71
CA THR A 130 7.18 -14.13 -18.83
C THR A 130 6.83 -13.91 -17.35
N ALA A 131 5.86 -13.04 -17.05
CA ALA A 131 5.32 -12.90 -15.70
C ALA A 131 4.54 -14.15 -15.27
N ARG A 132 3.75 -14.77 -16.16
CA ARG A 132 3.01 -16.00 -15.87
C ARG A 132 3.94 -17.14 -15.45
N GLU A 133 5.10 -17.28 -16.09
CA GLU A 133 6.11 -18.29 -15.73
C GLU A 133 6.65 -18.15 -14.30
N ARG A 134 6.45 -16.99 -13.66
CA ARG A 134 6.87 -16.70 -12.29
C ARG A 134 5.77 -16.89 -11.26
N VAL A 135 4.56 -17.25 -11.67
CA VAL A 135 3.44 -17.50 -10.74
C VAL A 135 3.49 -18.95 -10.26
N GLY A 136 3.60 -19.14 -8.95
CA GLY A 136 3.49 -20.45 -8.32
C GLY A 136 2.03 -20.86 -8.13
N SER A 137 1.21 -19.95 -7.61
CA SER A 137 -0.22 -20.17 -7.41
C SER A 137 -1.00 -18.86 -7.36
N VAL A 138 -2.31 -18.97 -7.45
CA VAL A 138 -3.24 -17.83 -7.31
C VAL A 138 -4.22 -18.08 -6.17
N MET A 139 -4.71 -17.01 -5.57
CA MET A 139 -5.69 -17.03 -4.50
C MET A 139 -6.76 -15.99 -4.79
N VAL A 140 -8.01 -16.30 -4.44
CA VAL A 140 -9.00 -15.22 -4.24
C VAL A 140 -8.55 -14.44 -3.01
N ALA A 141 -8.58 -13.11 -3.09
CA ALA A 141 -8.19 -12.25 -1.99
C ALA A 141 -9.22 -11.15 -1.76
N ILE A 142 -9.32 -10.71 -0.52
CA ILE A 142 -9.99 -9.47 -0.15
C ILE A 142 -8.91 -8.51 0.32
N GLU A 143 -8.76 -7.37 -0.36
CA GLU A 143 -8.01 -6.25 0.20
C GLU A 143 -8.89 -5.51 1.22
N ILE A 144 -8.29 -5.14 2.34
CA ILE A 144 -8.88 -4.25 3.33
C ILE A 144 -8.16 -2.91 3.18
N ALA A 145 -8.88 -1.91 2.68
CA ALA A 145 -8.39 -0.55 2.50
C ALA A 145 -9.07 0.41 3.47
N ASP A 146 -8.39 1.48 3.87
CA ASP A 146 -8.96 2.56 4.66
C ASP A 146 -8.58 3.91 4.04
N ASP A 147 -9.57 4.61 3.47
CA ASP A 147 -9.39 5.90 2.79
C ASP A 147 -9.09 7.05 3.78
N ARG A 148 -9.27 6.82 5.09
CA ARG A 148 -8.98 7.77 6.18
C ARG A 148 -9.59 9.16 5.99
N LEU A 149 -10.62 9.26 5.14
CA LEU A 149 -11.38 10.47 4.83
C LEU A 149 -10.48 11.68 4.54
N SER A 150 -9.43 11.49 3.74
CA SER A 150 -8.62 12.62 3.30
C SER A 150 -9.53 13.62 2.58
N LYS A 151 -9.71 14.83 3.13
CA LYS A 151 -10.58 15.88 2.56
C LYS A 151 -10.18 16.29 1.13
N LYS A 152 -9.02 15.82 0.65
CA LYS A 152 -8.51 15.87 -0.73
C LYS A 152 -8.70 14.51 -1.41
N ALA A 153 -9.92 13.99 -1.41
CA ALA A 153 -10.26 12.62 -1.76
C ALA A 153 -9.47 12.07 -2.96
N THR A 154 -8.93 10.85 -2.79
CA THR A 154 -8.49 9.90 -3.82
C THR A 154 -7.34 10.32 -4.75
N PHE A 155 -6.21 9.61 -4.64
CA PHE A 155 -5.17 9.49 -5.67
C PHE A 155 -4.78 10.80 -6.37
N ASN A 156 -4.52 11.85 -5.60
CA ASN A 156 -3.94 13.06 -6.18
C ASN A 156 -2.52 12.75 -6.67
N THR A 157 -1.96 13.64 -7.49
CA THR A 157 -0.56 13.55 -7.91
C THR A 157 0.43 13.91 -6.81
N ASP A 158 -0.04 14.23 -5.60
CA ASP A 158 0.78 14.25 -4.39
C ASP A 158 1.19 12.82 -3.95
N GLY A 159 2.11 12.71 -3.01
CA GLY A 159 2.64 11.42 -2.58
C GLY A 159 1.98 10.83 -1.34
N LEU A 160 0.87 11.40 -0.83
CA LEU A 160 0.27 10.93 0.43
C LEU A 160 -0.27 9.51 0.31
N SER A 161 -0.93 9.18 -0.80
CA SER A 161 -1.49 7.84 -1.01
C SER A 161 -0.39 6.78 -0.99
N ILE A 162 0.71 7.02 -1.73
CA ILE A 162 1.91 6.17 -1.73
C ILE A 162 2.51 6.04 -0.32
N ALA A 163 2.76 7.18 0.34
CA ALA A 163 3.34 7.20 1.67
C ALA A 163 2.51 6.44 2.72
N ASN A 164 1.19 6.43 2.57
CA ASN A 164 0.27 5.66 3.41
C ASN A 164 -0.07 4.27 2.83
N PHE A 165 0.89 3.63 2.15
CA PHE A 165 0.76 2.26 1.65
C PHE A 165 -0.45 2.07 0.72
N VAL A 166 -0.81 3.10 -0.04
CA VAL A 166 -1.94 3.10 -0.98
C VAL A 166 -3.23 2.66 -0.29
N HIS A 167 -3.47 3.21 0.90
CA HIS A 167 -4.66 2.97 1.75
C HIS A 167 -4.72 1.56 2.34
N ASN A 168 -3.71 0.72 2.10
CA ASN A 168 -3.72 -0.66 2.56
C ASN A 168 -3.65 -0.76 4.09
N VAL A 169 -4.58 -1.54 4.64
CA VAL A 169 -4.64 -1.89 6.06
C VAL A 169 -4.80 -3.40 6.28
N GLY A 170 -4.68 -4.22 5.23
CA GLY A 170 -4.57 -5.66 5.35
C GLY A 170 -5.16 -6.41 4.17
N CYS A 171 -5.10 -7.74 4.26
CA CYS A 171 -5.76 -8.61 3.31
C CYS A 171 -6.25 -9.90 3.96
N VAL A 172 -7.18 -10.57 3.29
CA VAL A 172 -7.62 -11.93 3.60
C VAL A 172 -7.41 -12.79 2.37
N LEU A 173 -6.55 -13.80 2.48
CA LEU A 173 -6.19 -14.71 1.41
C LEU A 173 -7.03 -15.99 1.52
N GLY A 174 -7.65 -16.38 0.41
CA GLY A 174 -8.28 -17.69 0.29
C GLY A 174 -7.26 -18.82 0.10
N PRO A 175 -7.72 -20.08 0.00
CA PRO A 175 -6.86 -21.21 -0.29
C PRO A 175 -6.10 -21.04 -1.61
N SER A 176 -4.85 -21.48 -1.63
CA SER A 176 -3.99 -21.48 -2.81
C SER A 176 -4.51 -22.43 -3.89
N ILE A 177 -4.59 -21.93 -5.13
CA ILE A 177 -4.96 -22.68 -6.34
C ILE A 177 -3.72 -22.80 -7.22
N GLU A 178 -3.24 -24.03 -7.37
CA GLU A 178 -2.16 -24.41 -8.29
C GLU A 178 -2.74 -24.78 -9.67
N ASN A 179 -1.90 -24.77 -10.72
CA ASN A 179 -2.30 -25.14 -12.09
C ASN A 179 -3.54 -24.38 -12.59
N TRP A 180 -3.53 -23.07 -12.36
CA TRP A 180 -4.63 -22.13 -12.51
C TRP A 180 -4.90 -21.69 -13.96
#